data_AF-A0AAU9JFC4-F1
#
_entry.id   AF-A0AAU9JFC4-F1
#
_cell.length_a   1.000
_cell.length_b   1.000
_cell.length_c   1.000
_cell.angle_alpha   90.00
_cell.angle_beta   90.00
_cell.angle_gamma   90.00
#
_symmetry.space_group_name_H-M   'P 1'
#
loop_
_entity.id
_entity.type
_entity.pdbx_description
1 polymer ?
#
loop_
_entity_poly.entity_id
_entity_poly.type
_entity_poly.pdbx_seq_one_letter_code
_entity_poly.pdbx_strand_id
1 'polypeptide(L)'
;MNIYSELIKAVEQGTNFEVAAINLKSKIIHLIETTKQEINLLKQQEILLQTACNYYNRLAQNFPDRIGFLQNISLRDMVELRTYARPHPIIIPVVEGISIILNEKEKWVNFCQKLNFNWLPYLMNIDHNALSEQTLQDLGLIVNANRDNISQIYMMSRAAGELFRWLVTTYDWAIIIRDHFTQFSNFKEVDRLVEKDFLEYSSLCAVINSIKNKEKELDLLENIELPRINKILGL
;
A
#
# COMPACT_ATOMS: atom_id res chain seq x y z
N MET A 1 37.11 -7.33 3.52
CA MET A 1 37.63 -8.69 3.28
C MET A 1 39.00 -8.54 2.62
N ASN A 2 40.09 -9.05 3.22
CA ASN A 2 41.42 -8.92 2.61
C ASN A 2 41.70 -10.14 1.73
N ILE A 3 41.21 -10.10 0.50
CA ILE A 3 41.15 -11.24 -0.43
C ILE A 3 42.57 -11.76 -0.78
N TYR A 4 43.60 -10.90 -0.73
CA TYR A 4 45.01 -11.29 -0.92
C TYR A 4 45.61 -12.06 0.27
N SER A 5 45.04 -11.93 1.47
CA SER A 5 45.50 -12.74 2.61
C SER A 5 45.24 -14.23 2.40
N GLU A 6 44.24 -14.58 1.58
CA GLU A 6 43.96 -15.96 1.18
C GLU A 6 44.97 -16.45 0.12
N LEU A 7 45.36 -15.58 -0.82
CA LEU A 7 46.43 -15.90 -1.79
C LEU A 7 47.74 -16.23 -1.05
N ILE A 8 48.13 -15.36 -0.12
CA ILE A 8 49.35 -15.51 0.68
C ILE A 8 49.30 -16.82 1.47
N LYS A 9 48.20 -17.09 2.18
CA LYS A 9 48.02 -18.34 2.92
C LYS A 9 48.08 -19.58 2.03
N ALA A 10 47.48 -19.56 0.84
CA ALA A 10 47.48 -20.72 -0.05
C ALA A 10 48.91 -21.03 -0.57
N VAL A 11 49.69 -19.99 -0.87
CA VAL A 11 51.09 -20.11 -1.28
C VAL A 11 51.97 -20.58 -0.13
N GLU A 12 51.77 -20.05 1.08
CA GLU A 12 52.46 -20.50 2.31
C GLU A 12 52.17 -21.97 2.64
N GLN A 13 50.98 -22.46 2.27
CA GLN A 13 50.58 -23.86 2.41
C GLN A 13 51.11 -24.77 1.28
N GLY A 14 51.96 -24.25 0.39
CA GLY A 14 52.61 -25.02 -0.68
C GLY A 14 51.80 -25.13 -1.97
N THR A 15 50.69 -24.41 -2.10
CA THR A 15 49.94 -24.34 -3.37
C THR A 15 50.75 -23.55 -4.39
N ASN A 16 50.83 -24.04 -5.63
CA ASN A 16 51.43 -23.27 -6.72
C ASN A 16 50.72 -21.90 -6.85
N PHE A 17 51.49 -20.83 -6.98
CA PHE A 17 50.99 -19.45 -7.05
C PHE A 17 49.95 -19.25 -8.15
N GLU A 18 50.16 -19.84 -9.32
CA GLU A 18 49.28 -19.72 -10.48
C GLU A 18 47.94 -20.42 -10.22
N VAL A 19 47.99 -21.60 -9.60
CA VAL A 19 46.79 -22.35 -9.16
C VAL A 19 46.04 -21.59 -8.07
N ALA A 20 46.76 -21.02 -7.10
CA ALA A 20 46.17 -20.19 -6.03
C ALA A 20 45.49 -18.93 -6.60
N ALA A 21 46.10 -18.27 -7.58
CA ALA A 21 45.55 -17.09 -8.24
C ALA A 21 44.31 -17.42 -9.09
N ILE A 22 44.29 -18.55 -9.80
CA ILE A 22 43.12 -19.02 -10.56
C ILE A 22 41.95 -19.35 -9.62
N ASN A 23 42.21 -20.02 -8.50
CA ASN A 23 41.19 -20.31 -7.48
C ASN A 23 40.62 -19.03 -6.88
N LEU A 24 41.49 -18.05 -6.60
CA LEU A 24 41.06 -16.75 -6.08
C LEU A 24 40.21 -15.97 -7.10
N LYS A 25 40.62 -15.94 -8.37
CA LYS A 25 39.82 -15.35 -9.45
C LYS A 25 38.44 -15.99 -9.55
N SER A 26 38.35 -17.32 -9.50
CA SER A 26 37.08 -18.06 -9.56
C SER A 26 36.18 -17.71 -8.37
N LYS A 27 36.75 -17.57 -7.17
CA LYS A 27 36.03 -17.14 -5.96
C LYS A 27 35.54 -15.68 -6.07
N ILE A 28 36.35 -14.77 -6.61
CA ILE A 28 35.95 -13.38 -6.88
C ILE A 28 34.77 -13.32 -7.86
N ILE A 29 34.83 -14.10 -8.95
CA ILE A 29 33.73 -14.19 -9.93
C ILE A 29 32.45 -14.69 -9.25
N HIS A 30 32.52 -15.75 -8.45
CA HIS A 30 31.36 -16.28 -7.73
C HIS A 30 30.77 -15.26 -6.73
N LEU A 31 31.63 -14.51 -6.02
CA LEU A 31 31.20 -13.44 -5.10
C LEU A 31 30.51 -12.28 -5.85
N ILE A 32 30.99 -11.93 -7.05
CA ILE A 32 30.35 -10.93 -7.93
C ILE A 32 28.94 -11.40 -8.30
N GLU A 33 28.80 -12.63 -8.78
CA GLU A 33 27.51 -13.19 -9.17
C GLU A 33 26.51 -13.24 -8.00
N THR A 34 26.98 -13.68 -6.82
CA THR A 34 26.16 -13.75 -5.61
C THR A 34 25.72 -12.36 -5.15
N THR A 35 26.64 -11.39 -5.11
CA THR A 35 26.34 -10.00 -4.76
C THR A 35 25.33 -9.37 -5.73
N LYS A 36 25.43 -9.66 -7.03
CA LYS A 36 24.44 -9.22 -8.04
C LYS A 36 23.05 -9.78 -7.76
N GLN A 37 22.95 -11.06 -7.39
CA GLN A 37 21.68 -11.68 -7.03
C GLN A 37 21.07 -11.06 -5.76
N GLU A 38 21.89 -10.82 -4.73
CA GLU A 38 21.47 -10.14 -3.50
C GLU A 38 20.95 -8.71 -3.77
N ILE A 39 21.67 -7.93 -4.58
CA ILE A 39 21.24 -6.58 -4.99
C ILE A 39 19.89 -6.64 -5.72
N ASN A 40 19.70 -7.60 -6.63
CA ASN A 40 18.43 -7.76 -7.33
C ASN A 40 17.28 -8.07 -6.39
N LEU A 41 17.48 -8.96 -5.41
CA LEU A 41 16.46 -9.28 -4.41
C LEU A 41 16.11 -8.06 -3.55
N LEU A 42 17.12 -7.31 -3.09
CA LEU A 42 16.91 -6.09 -2.31
C LEU A 42 16.19 -5.01 -3.12
N LYS A 43 16.48 -4.85 -4.42
CA LYS A 43 15.76 -3.92 -5.31
C LYS A 43 14.29 -4.33 -5.49
N GLN A 44 14.00 -5.62 -5.56
CA GLN A 44 12.60 -6.10 -5.57
C GLN A 44 11.89 -5.74 -4.25
N GLN A 45 12.55 -5.92 -3.11
CA GLN A 45 12.00 -5.54 -1.80
C GLN A 45 11.79 -4.02 -1.69
N GLU A 46 12.72 -3.20 -2.17
CA GLU A 46 12.59 -1.75 -2.22
C GLU A 46 11.35 -1.32 -3.02
N ILE A 47 11.11 -1.93 -4.19
CA ILE A 47 9.93 -1.64 -5.02
C ILE A 47 8.64 -1.96 -4.26
N LEU A 48 8.58 -3.11 -3.57
CA LEU A 48 7.41 -3.51 -2.78
C LEU A 48 7.14 -2.51 -1.64
N LEU A 49 8.18 -2.16 -0.87
CA LEU A 49 8.07 -1.21 0.24
C LEU A 49 7.73 0.21 -0.24
N GLN A 50 8.32 0.67 -1.34
CA GLN A 50 7.99 1.97 -1.92
C GLN A 50 6.54 2.02 -2.41
N THR A 51 6.05 0.91 -2.98
CA THR A 51 4.66 0.78 -3.40
C THR A 51 3.71 0.84 -2.20
N ALA A 52 4.02 0.11 -1.12
CA ALA A 52 3.27 0.14 0.13
C ALA A 52 3.28 1.54 0.79
N CYS A 53 4.42 2.24 0.80
CA CYS A 53 4.53 3.62 1.27
C CYS A 53 3.69 4.60 0.44
N ASN A 54 3.74 4.49 -0.90
CA ASN A 54 2.94 5.33 -1.79
C ASN A 54 1.44 5.06 -1.60
N TYR A 55 1.08 3.79 -1.41
CA TYR A 55 -0.27 3.36 -1.06
C TYR A 55 -0.72 4.01 0.26
N TYR A 56 0.05 3.89 1.33
CA TYR A 56 -0.26 4.49 2.62
C TYR A 56 -0.37 6.01 2.52
N ASN A 57 0.54 6.68 1.82
CA ASN A 57 0.46 8.12 1.64
C ASN A 57 -0.83 8.55 0.93
N ARG A 58 -1.26 7.79 -0.09
CA ARG A 58 -2.55 8.01 -0.75
C ARG A 58 -3.72 7.77 0.19
N LEU A 59 -3.62 6.81 1.12
CA LEU A 59 -4.65 6.58 2.12
C LEU A 59 -4.67 7.69 3.18
N ALA A 60 -3.54 7.99 3.80
CA ALA A 60 -3.41 8.99 4.87
C ALA A 60 -3.74 10.41 4.40
N GLN A 61 -3.38 10.77 3.16
CA GLN A 61 -3.70 12.07 2.58
C GLN A 61 -5.20 12.24 2.28
N ASN A 62 -5.89 11.15 1.93
CA ASN A 62 -7.31 11.20 1.55
C ASN A 62 -8.26 10.82 2.71
N PHE A 63 -7.76 10.17 3.78
CA PHE A 63 -8.57 9.60 4.86
C PHE A 63 -8.03 9.91 6.26
N PRO A 64 -8.07 11.17 6.72
CA PRO A 64 -7.69 11.46 8.10
C PRO A 64 -8.68 10.89 9.13
N ASP A 65 -9.97 10.65 8.80
CA ASP A 65 -10.90 9.97 9.71
C ASP A 65 -12.21 9.52 9.02
N ARG A 66 -12.24 8.31 8.44
CA ARG A 66 -13.47 7.73 7.82
C ARG A 66 -14.62 7.68 8.84
N ILE A 67 -14.31 7.30 10.07
CA ILE A 67 -15.29 7.21 11.16
C ILE A 67 -15.68 8.61 11.63
N GLY A 68 -14.74 9.57 11.60
CA GLY A 68 -14.96 10.97 11.94
C GLY A 68 -16.09 11.64 11.14
N PHE A 69 -16.22 11.36 9.83
CA PHE A 69 -17.35 11.86 9.04
C PHE A 69 -18.71 11.38 9.60
N LEU A 70 -18.81 10.10 9.96
CA LEU A 70 -20.03 9.55 10.55
C LEU A 70 -20.27 10.07 11.98
N GLN A 71 -19.20 10.29 12.75
CA GLN A 71 -19.29 10.87 14.11
C GLN A 71 -19.70 12.34 14.10
N ASN A 72 -19.44 13.06 13.01
CA ASN A 72 -19.87 14.45 12.83
C ASN A 72 -21.37 14.60 12.55
N ILE A 73 -22.08 13.51 12.26
CA ILE A 73 -23.52 13.52 12.05
C ILE A 73 -24.24 13.52 13.40
N SER A 74 -24.87 14.64 13.74
CA SER A 74 -25.69 14.71 14.94
C SER A 74 -27.07 14.09 14.74
N LEU A 75 -27.74 13.77 15.85
CA LEU A 75 -29.12 13.30 15.85
C LEU A 75 -30.07 14.30 15.19
N ARG A 76 -29.79 15.60 15.32
CA ARG A 76 -30.57 16.65 14.68
C ARG A 76 -30.44 16.59 13.17
N ASP A 77 -29.23 16.36 12.65
CA ASP A 77 -28.97 16.26 11.22
C ASP A 77 -29.67 15.02 10.61
N MET A 78 -29.71 13.91 11.35
CA MET A 78 -30.49 12.73 10.92
C MET A 78 -32.00 12.97 10.91
N VAL A 79 -32.52 13.70 11.91
CA VAL A 79 -33.94 14.06 11.96
C VAL A 79 -34.31 14.97 10.80
N GLU A 80 -33.47 15.95 10.44
CA GLU A 80 -33.64 16.78 9.25
C GLU A 80 -33.70 15.93 7.98
N LEU A 81 -32.74 15.02 7.78
CA LEU A 81 -32.72 14.15 6.60
C LEU A 81 -33.99 13.28 6.50
N ARG A 82 -34.53 12.85 7.64
CA ARG A 82 -35.75 12.03 7.71
C ARG A 82 -37.04 12.82 7.44
N THR A 83 -37.06 14.14 7.68
CA THR A 83 -38.30 14.94 7.55
C THR A 83 -38.60 15.32 6.10
N TYR A 84 -37.68 15.12 5.16
CA TYR A 84 -37.97 15.31 3.74
C TYR A 84 -38.98 14.28 3.23
N ALA A 85 -40.23 14.71 3.06
CA ALA A 85 -41.27 13.92 2.43
C ALA A 85 -40.93 13.54 0.98
N ARG A 86 -40.15 14.39 0.29
CA ARG A 86 -39.55 14.13 -1.02
C ARG A 86 -38.12 14.66 -1.01
N PRO A 87 -37.09 13.81 -1.19
CA PRO A 87 -35.71 14.26 -1.19
C PRO A 87 -35.41 15.11 -2.41
N HIS A 88 -34.49 16.06 -2.27
CA HIS A 88 -33.92 16.74 -3.43
C HIS A 88 -33.19 15.72 -4.33
N PRO A 89 -33.26 15.83 -5.67
CA PRO A 89 -32.62 14.86 -6.57
C PRO A 89 -31.13 14.64 -6.30
N ILE A 90 -30.43 15.67 -5.83
CA ILE A 90 -28.99 15.59 -5.49
C ILE A 90 -28.67 14.74 -4.25
N ILE A 91 -29.66 14.50 -3.37
CA ILE A 91 -29.51 13.69 -2.15
C ILE A 91 -29.77 12.21 -2.45
N ILE A 92 -30.59 11.92 -3.48
CA ILE A 92 -30.99 10.54 -3.83
C ILE A 92 -29.77 9.62 -4.06
N PRO A 93 -28.72 10.03 -4.80
CA PRO A 93 -27.54 9.19 -5.01
C PRO A 93 -26.81 8.81 -3.72
N VAL A 94 -26.88 9.64 -2.67
CA VAL A 94 -26.27 9.35 -1.38
C VAL A 94 -26.95 8.15 -0.72
N VAL A 95 -28.29 8.12 -0.77
CA VAL A 95 -29.08 7.01 -0.22
C VAL A 95 -28.88 5.74 -1.03
N GLU A 96 -28.87 5.86 -2.36
CA GLU A 96 -28.62 4.73 -3.26
C GLU A 96 -27.23 4.14 -2.99
N GLY A 97 -26.19 4.96 -2.81
CA GLY A 97 -24.84 4.52 -2.49
C GLY A 97 -24.74 3.76 -1.17
N ILE A 98 -25.41 4.24 -0.11
CA ILE A 98 -25.45 3.52 1.16
C ILE A 98 -26.20 2.20 1.03
N SER A 99 -27.31 2.20 0.29
CA SER A 99 -28.12 1.01 0.05
C SER A 99 -27.31 -0.08 -0.67
N ILE A 100 -26.47 0.31 -1.64
CA ILE A 100 -25.53 -0.59 -2.33
C ILE A 100 -24.55 -1.22 -1.34
N ILE A 101 -23.95 -0.43 -0.44
CA ILE A 101 -23.02 -0.95 0.59
C ILE A 101 -23.73 -1.92 1.55
N LEU A 102 -24.97 -1.61 1.90
CA LEU A 102 -25.79 -2.46 2.77
C LEU A 102 -26.33 -3.71 2.06
N ASN A 103 -26.13 -3.83 0.73
CA ASN A 103 -26.74 -4.84 -0.13
C ASN A 103 -28.28 -4.87 -0.01
N GLU A 104 -28.87 -3.68 0.04
CA GLU A 104 -30.30 -3.48 0.17
C GLU A 104 -30.84 -2.70 -1.02
N LYS A 105 -32.04 -3.05 -1.49
CA LYS A 105 -32.76 -2.25 -2.49
C LYS A 105 -33.64 -1.24 -1.79
N GLU A 106 -33.02 -0.30 -1.08
CA GLU A 106 -33.80 0.68 -0.34
C GLU A 106 -34.33 1.77 -1.27
N LYS A 107 -35.62 2.06 -1.11
CA LYS A 107 -36.22 3.32 -1.58
C LYS A 107 -36.10 4.33 -0.45
N TRP A 108 -36.04 5.62 -0.79
CA TRP A 108 -35.97 6.75 0.16
C TRP A 108 -36.78 6.55 1.46
N VAL A 109 -38.04 6.11 1.32
CA VAL A 109 -38.95 5.87 2.45
C VAL A 109 -38.41 4.83 3.44
N ASN A 110 -37.82 3.74 2.95
CA ASN A 110 -37.27 2.67 3.78
C ASN A 110 -35.96 3.10 4.45
N PHE A 111 -35.12 3.83 3.71
CA PHE A 111 -33.89 4.41 4.24
C PHE A 111 -34.18 5.37 5.40
N CYS A 112 -35.16 6.26 5.23
CA CYS A 112 -35.58 7.19 6.28
C CYS A 112 -36.10 6.50 7.54
N GLN A 113 -36.70 5.31 7.43
CA GLN A 113 -37.12 4.52 8.59
C GLN A 113 -35.93 3.93 9.35
N LYS A 114 -34.83 3.66 8.65
CA LYS A 114 -33.60 3.12 9.21
C LYS A 114 -32.67 4.17 9.83
N LEU A 115 -32.79 5.44 9.46
CA LEU A 115 -32.10 6.59 10.09
C LEU A 115 -32.54 6.79 11.57
N ASN A 116 -32.28 5.80 12.40
CA ASN A 116 -32.52 5.79 13.84
C ASN A 116 -31.18 5.85 14.60
N PHE A 117 -31.23 5.93 15.93
CA PHE A 117 -30.05 6.10 16.78
C PHE A 117 -28.99 4.98 16.64
N ASN A 118 -29.38 3.78 16.18
CA ASN A 118 -28.48 2.62 16.10
C ASN A 118 -27.88 2.40 14.70
N TRP A 119 -28.26 3.23 13.73
CA TRP A 119 -27.87 3.03 12.34
C TRP A 119 -26.46 3.53 12.00
N LEU A 120 -26.05 4.68 12.55
CA LEU A 120 -24.67 5.18 12.38
C LEU A 120 -23.63 4.20 12.96
N PRO A 121 -23.79 3.66 14.18
CA PRO A 121 -22.91 2.60 14.68
C PRO A 121 -22.85 1.37 13.78
N TYR A 122 -23.96 1.00 13.13
CA TYR A 122 -23.96 -0.13 12.18
C TYR A 122 -23.10 0.17 10.95
N LEU A 123 -23.24 1.36 10.35
CA LEU A 123 -22.39 1.80 9.23
C LEU A 123 -20.90 1.87 9.60
N MET A 124 -20.57 2.31 10.81
CA MET A 124 -19.19 2.38 11.30
C MET A 124 -18.51 1.01 11.40
N ASN A 125 -19.30 -0.06 11.59
CA ASN A 125 -18.80 -1.43 11.77
C ASN A 125 -18.82 -2.27 10.49
N ILE A 126 -19.14 -1.67 9.33
CA ILE A 126 -19.14 -2.40 8.06
C ILE A 126 -17.71 -2.79 7.69
N ASP A 127 -17.53 -4.05 7.34
CA ASP A 127 -16.28 -4.53 6.80
C ASP A 127 -16.13 -4.09 5.33
N HIS A 128 -15.50 -2.93 5.14
CA HIS A 128 -15.26 -2.33 3.82
C HIS A 128 -14.38 -3.20 2.91
N ASN A 129 -13.65 -4.14 3.52
CA ASN A 129 -12.78 -5.08 2.83
C ASN A 129 -13.56 -6.24 2.19
N ALA A 130 -14.78 -6.47 2.66
CA ALA A 130 -15.67 -7.52 2.18
C ALA A 130 -16.60 -7.06 1.03
N LEU A 131 -16.45 -5.83 0.51
CA LEU A 131 -17.29 -5.35 -0.59
C LEU A 131 -17.03 -6.15 -1.88
N SER A 132 -18.09 -6.69 -2.47
CA SER A 132 -18.02 -7.50 -3.69
C SER A 132 -17.60 -6.68 -4.91
N GLU A 133 -17.22 -7.34 -6.01
CA GLU A 133 -16.83 -6.64 -7.24
C GLU A 133 -17.97 -5.83 -7.83
N GLN A 134 -19.14 -6.45 -7.92
CA GLN A 134 -20.36 -5.80 -8.36
C GLN A 134 -20.69 -4.58 -7.50
N THR A 135 -20.60 -4.71 -6.17
CA THR A 135 -20.87 -3.62 -5.23
C THR A 135 -19.96 -2.42 -5.47
N LEU A 136 -18.67 -2.63 -5.74
CA LEU A 136 -17.75 -1.53 -6.03
C LEU A 136 -18.01 -0.89 -7.40
N GLN A 137 -18.38 -1.67 -8.42
CA GLN A 137 -18.74 -1.11 -9.72
C GLN A 137 -19.97 -0.21 -9.60
N ASP A 138 -21.03 -0.70 -8.94
CA ASP A 138 -22.27 0.04 -8.75
C ASP A 138 -22.05 1.30 -7.88
N LEU A 139 -21.27 1.17 -6.79
CA LEU A 139 -20.91 2.30 -5.94
C LEU A 139 -20.06 3.33 -6.70
N GLY A 140 -19.16 2.88 -7.56
CA GLY A 140 -18.29 3.74 -8.37
C GLY A 140 -19.06 4.61 -9.35
N LEU A 141 -20.14 4.09 -9.95
CA LEU A 141 -21.02 4.89 -10.81
C LEU A 141 -21.61 6.08 -10.05
N ILE A 142 -22.06 5.86 -8.82
CA ILE A 142 -22.64 6.90 -7.96
C ILE A 142 -21.57 7.89 -7.51
N VAL A 143 -20.47 7.39 -6.95
CA VAL A 143 -19.40 8.21 -6.38
C VAL A 143 -18.78 9.10 -7.46
N ASN A 144 -18.38 8.52 -8.60
CA ASN A 144 -17.69 9.27 -9.64
C ASN A 144 -18.61 10.29 -10.33
N ALA A 145 -19.89 9.98 -10.52
CA ALA A 145 -20.84 10.92 -11.12
C ALA A 145 -21.20 12.11 -10.21
N ASN A 146 -21.05 11.96 -8.89
CA ASN A 146 -21.50 12.97 -7.92
C ASN A 146 -20.37 13.61 -7.10
N ARG A 147 -19.11 13.22 -7.32
CA ARG A 147 -17.95 13.69 -6.53
C ARG A 147 -17.82 15.21 -6.54
N ASP A 148 -18.04 15.85 -7.67
CA ASP A 148 -17.94 17.32 -7.80
C ASP A 148 -19.12 18.05 -7.13
N ASN A 149 -20.18 17.33 -6.77
CA ASN A 149 -21.37 17.86 -6.14
C ASN A 149 -21.34 17.82 -4.61
N ILE A 150 -20.25 17.32 -3.97
CA ILE A 150 -20.16 17.19 -2.50
C ILE A 150 -20.57 18.47 -1.77
N SER A 151 -20.07 19.63 -2.22
CA SER A 151 -20.39 20.92 -1.60
C SER A 151 -21.88 21.26 -1.71
N GLN A 152 -22.51 20.96 -2.84
CA GLN A 152 -23.93 21.20 -3.05
C GLN A 152 -24.80 20.25 -2.21
N ILE A 153 -24.39 18.98 -2.10
CA ILE A 153 -25.06 17.99 -1.24
C ILE A 153 -25.00 18.46 0.22
N TYR A 154 -23.83 18.92 0.69
CA TYR A 154 -23.64 19.43 2.04
C TYR A 154 -24.49 20.68 2.33
N MET A 155 -24.66 21.57 1.33
CA MET A 155 -25.55 22.73 1.44
C MET A 155 -27.04 22.34 1.54
N MET A 156 -27.44 21.23 0.91
CA MET A 156 -28.83 20.76 0.94
C MET A 156 -29.15 20.00 2.22
N SER A 157 -28.22 19.16 2.68
CA SER A 157 -28.30 18.53 4.01
C SER A 157 -26.91 18.15 4.50
N ARG A 158 -26.60 18.59 5.72
CA ARG A 158 -25.31 18.30 6.35
C ARG A 158 -25.11 16.79 6.53
N ALA A 159 -26.13 16.07 6.99
CA ALA A 159 -26.10 14.62 7.14
C ALA A 159 -25.82 13.94 5.80
N ALA A 160 -26.50 14.34 4.72
CA ALA A 160 -26.26 13.78 3.39
C ALA A 160 -24.84 14.06 2.90
N GLY A 161 -24.29 15.25 3.18
CA GLY A 161 -22.93 15.62 2.82
C GLY A 161 -21.87 14.76 3.53
N GLU A 162 -22.00 14.57 4.85
CA GLU A 162 -21.09 13.72 5.62
C GLU A 162 -21.21 12.23 5.23
N LEU A 163 -22.43 11.76 5.01
CA LEU A 163 -22.67 10.41 4.49
C LEU A 163 -22.04 10.21 3.11
N PHE A 164 -22.15 11.19 2.22
CA PHE A 164 -21.55 11.09 0.89
C PHE A 164 -20.02 11.14 0.93
N ARG A 165 -19.43 11.96 1.82
CA ARG A 165 -17.98 11.91 2.07
C ARG A 165 -17.53 10.55 2.57
N TRP A 166 -18.28 9.97 3.51
CA TRP A 166 -18.02 8.62 3.97
C TRP A 166 -18.12 7.57 2.84
N LEU A 167 -19.10 7.70 1.94
CA LEU A 167 -19.23 6.82 0.76
C LEU A 167 -18.03 6.94 -0.18
N VAL A 168 -17.65 8.18 -0.53
CA VAL A 168 -16.48 8.48 -1.37
C VAL A 168 -15.23 7.84 -0.76
N THR A 169 -15.03 8.07 0.55
CA THR A 169 -13.92 7.50 1.29
C THR A 169 -13.94 5.98 1.31
N THR A 170 -15.11 5.37 1.51
CA THR A 170 -15.27 3.91 1.53
C THR A 170 -14.97 3.29 0.18
N TYR A 171 -15.44 3.91 -0.91
CA TYR A 171 -15.18 3.49 -2.27
C TYR A 171 -13.69 3.58 -2.62
N ASP A 172 -13.08 4.74 -2.38
CA ASP A 172 -11.68 4.96 -2.66
C ASP A 172 -10.80 4.01 -1.83
N TRP A 173 -11.14 3.79 -0.56
CA TRP A 173 -10.51 2.77 0.30
C TRP A 173 -10.56 1.39 -0.34
N ALA A 174 -11.77 0.92 -0.68
CA ALA A 174 -11.98 -0.43 -1.18
C ALA A 174 -11.32 -0.69 -2.55
N ILE A 175 -11.27 0.31 -3.44
CA ILE A 175 -10.54 0.22 -4.70
C ILE A 175 -9.04 0.17 -4.47
N ILE A 176 -8.50 1.09 -3.67
CA ILE A 176 -7.07 1.15 -3.37
C ILE A 176 -6.60 -0.17 -2.76
N ILE A 177 -7.39 -0.70 -1.81
CA ILE A 177 -7.25 -2.05 -1.29
C ILE A 177 -7.24 -3.08 -2.42
N ARG A 178 -8.30 -3.20 -3.22
CA ARG A 178 -8.44 -4.29 -4.19
C ARG A 178 -7.36 -4.28 -5.26
N ASP A 179 -7.03 -3.11 -5.80
CA ASP A 179 -5.96 -2.92 -6.78
C ASP A 179 -4.63 -3.44 -6.23
N HIS A 180 -4.40 -3.27 -4.92
CA HIS A 180 -3.23 -3.77 -4.22
C HIS A 180 -3.34 -5.27 -3.88
N PHE A 181 -4.52 -5.79 -3.49
CA PHE A 181 -4.72 -7.20 -3.11
C PHE A 181 -4.66 -8.20 -4.26
N THR A 182 -4.86 -7.78 -5.52
CA THR A 182 -4.55 -8.66 -6.67
C THR A 182 -3.07 -9.05 -6.74
N GLN A 183 -2.19 -8.34 -6.03
CA GLN A 183 -0.76 -8.63 -5.95
C GLN A 183 -0.34 -9.39 -4.67
N PHE A 184 -1.19 -9.45 -3.64
CA PHE A 184 -0.88 -10.07 -2.34
C PHE A 184 -1.98 -11.03 -1.88
N SER A 185 -1.64 -12.31 -1.73
CA SER A 185 -2.61 -13.42 -1.64
C SER A 185 -3.39 -13.56 -0.32
N ASN A 186 -3.18 -12.71 0.70
CA ASN A 186 -3.81 -12.88 2.02
C ASN A 186 -4.17 -11.58 2.74
N PHE A 187 -5.46 -11.45 3.09
CA PHE A 187 -6.06 -10.24 3.65
C PHE A 187 -5.60 -9.89 5.09
N LYS A 188 -5.43 -10.92 5.94
CA LYS A 188 -4.99 -10.75 7.35
C LYS A 188 -3.53 -10.35 7.52
N GLU A 189 -2.74 -10.51 6.46
CA GLU A 189 -1.33 -10.15 6.46
C GLU A 189 -1.16 -8.66 6.18
N VAL A 190 -2.08 -8.05 5.42
CA VAL A 190 -2.07 -6.63 5.07
C VAL A 190 -2.58 -5.74 6.21
N ASP A 191 -3.63 -6.12 6.94
CA ASP A 191 -4.02 -5.36 8.15
C ASP A 191 -2.89 -5.37 9.19
N ARG A 192 -2.17 -6.51 9.29
CA ARG A 192 -0.97 -6.61 10.12
C ARG A 192 0.20 -5.81 9.57
N LEU A 193 0.40 -5.74 8.27
CA LEU A 193 1.43 -4.91 7.65
C LEU A 193 1.08 -3.45 7.83
N VAL A 194 -0.12 -2.98 7.50
CA VAL A 194 -0.54 -1.58 7.69
C VAL A 194 -0.47 -1.12 9.16
N GLU A 195 -0.88 -1.95 10.14
CA GLU A 195 -0.71 -1.61 11.58
C GLU A 195 0.74 -1.70 12.07
N LYS A 196 1.56 -2.59 11.50
CA LYS A 196 2.97 -2.78 11.88
C LYS A 196 3.92 -1.85 11.11
N ASP A 197 3.52 -1.36 9.94
CA ASP A 197 4.31 -0.57 8.98
C ASP A 197 4.26 0.93 9.25
N PHE A 198 3.51 1.34 10.29
CA PHE A 198 3.72 2.60 10.99
C PHE A 198 5.19 2.74 11.50
N LEU A 199 5.96 1.63 11.55
CA LEU A 199 7.40 1.57 11.84
C LEU A 199 8.34 1.62 10.60
N GLU A 200 7.84 1.52 9.36
CA GLU A 200 8.67 1.06 8.22
C GLU A 200 9.20 2.12 7.24
N TYR A 201 9.15 3.42 7.57
CA TYR A 201 10.06 4.37 6.92
C TYR A 201 11.54 4.08 7.29
N SER A 202 11.76 3.51 8.49
CA SER A 202 13.07 3.05 8.93
C SER A 202 13.52 1.79 8.18
N SER A 203 12.60 0.87 7.89
CA SER A 203 12.86 -0.35 7.10
C SER A 203 13.23 -0.04 5.66
N LEU A 204 12.51 0.87 4.98
CA LEU A 204 12.87 1.31 3.63
C LEU A 204 14.26 1.96 3.59
N CYS A 205 14.55 2.86 4.55
CA CYS A 205 15.89 3.46 4.69
C CYS A 205 16.99 2.41 4.93
N ALA A 206 16.70 1.36 5.71
CA ALA A 206 17.64 0.26 5.96
C ALA A 206 17.91 -0.57 4.71
N VAL A 207 16.87 -0.86 3.91
CA VAL A 207 17.01 -1.57 2.62
C VAL A 207 17.81 -0.73 1.63
N ILE A 208 17.48 0.56 1.46
CA ILE A 208 18.23 1.48 0.58
C ILE A 208 19.70 1.57 0.98
N ASN A 209 20.00 1.66 2.29
CA ASN A 209 21.37 1.68 2.78
C ASN A 209 22.10 0.35 2.54
N SER A 210 21.41 -0.78 2.66
CA SER A 210 21.96 -2.11 2.37
C SER A 210 22.29 -2.26 0.89
N ILE A 211 21.42 -1.79 -0.01
CA ILE A 211 21.67 -1.74 -1.46
C ILE A 211 22.92 -0.92 -1.75
N LYS A 212 23.00 0.31 -1.22
CA LYS A 212 24.17 1.19 -1.42
C LYS A 212 25.48 0.55 -0.95
N ASN A 213 25.45 -0.16 0.17
CA ASN A 213 26.64 -0.86 0.69
C ASN A 213 27.04 -2.02 -0.22
N LYS A 214 26.07 -2.79 -0.72
CA LYS A 214 26.31 -3.91 -1.63
C LYS A 214 26.77 -3.45 -3.02
N GLU A 215 26.27 -2.33 -3.52
CA GLU A 215 26.75 -1.72 -4.77
C GLU A 215 28.21 -1.26 -4.66
N LYS A 216 28.63 -0.74 -3.50
CA LYS A 216 30.05 -0.43 -3.23
C LYS A 216 30.91 -1.68 -3.16
N GLU A 217 30.42 -2.76 -2.55
CA GLU A 217 31.11 -4.05 -2.51
C GLU A 217 31.28 -4.63 -3.93
N LEU A 218 30.24 -4.55 -4.76
CA LEU A 218 30.28 -4.96 -6.16
C LEU A 218 31.31 -4.15 -6.96
N ASP A 219 31.31 -2.82 -6.80
CA ASP A 219 32.26 -1.92 -7.48
C ASP A 219 33.72 -2.25 -7.11
N LEU A 220 34.00 -2.51 -5.83
CA LEU A 220 35.31 -2.97 -5.37
C LEU A 220 35.72 -4.30 -6.05
N LEU A 221 34.80 -5.25 -6.14
CA LEU A 221 35.09 -6.56 -6.73
C LEU A 221 35.31 -6.48 -8.25
N GLU A 222 34.45 -5.77 -8.97
CA GLU A 222 34.47 -5.69 -10.45
C GLU A 222 35.57 -4.76 -10.97
N ASN A 223 35.77 -3.60 -10.34
CA ASN A 223 36.62 -2.55 -10.89
C ASN A 223 38.00 -2.48 -10.22
N ILE A 224 38.21 -3.14 -9.09
CA ILE A 224 39.50 -3.14 -8.38
C ILE A 224 40.06 -4.55 -8.26
N GLU A 225 39.33 -5.50 -7.67
CA GLU A 225 39.90 -6.81 -7.33
C GLU A 225 40.05 -7.75 -8.54
N LEU A 226 39.02 -7.84 -9.39
CA LEU A 226 39.08 -8.66 -10.59
C LEU A 226 40.12 -8.15 -11.63
N PRO A 227 40.26 -6.85 -11.90
CA PRO A 227 41.32 -6.34 -12.79
C PRO A 227 42.72 -6.57 -12.21
N ARG A 228 42.89 -6.47 -10.88
CA ARG A 228 44.16 -6.75 -10.21
C ARG A 228 44.55 -8.22 -10.32
N ILE A 229 43.62 -9.15 -10.09
CA ILE A 229 43.92 -10.59 -10.24
C ILE A 229 44.19 -10.95 -11.70
N ASN A 230 43.49 -10.34 -12.67
CA ASN A 230 43.76 -10.53 -14.09
C ASN A 230 45.17 -10.05 -14.45
N LYS A 231 45.59 -8.89 -13.96
CA LYS A 231 46.95 -8.37 -14.14
C LYS A 231 48.03 -9.30 -13.57
N ILE A 232 47.77 -9.93 -12.41
CA ILE A 232 48.67 -10.93 -11.81
C ILE A 232 48.78 -12.18 -12.71
N LEU A 233 47.67 -12.58 -13.35
CA LEU A 233 47.60 -13.71 -14.26
C LEU A 233 48.04 -13.37 -15.70
N GLY A 234 48.40 -12.12 -16.00
CA GLY A 234 48.78 -11.68 -17.35
C GLY A 234 47.62 -11.61 -18.35
N LEU A 235 46.38 -11.45 -17.87
CA LEU A 235 45.13 -11.32 -18.64
C LEU A 235 44.64 -9.87 -18.65
#